data_AF-A0A937GST9-F1
#
_entry.id   AF-A0A937GST9-F1
#
_cell.length_a   1.000
_cell.length_b   1.000
_cell.length_c   1.000
_cell.angle_alpha   90.00
_cell.angle_beta   90.00
_cell.angle_gamma   90.00
#
_symmetry.space_group_name_H-M   'P 1'
#
loop_
_entity.id
_entity.type
_entity.pdbx_description
1 polymer ?
#
loop_
_entity_poly.entity_id
_entity_poly.type
_entity_poly.pdbx_seq_one_letter_code
_entity_poly.pdbx_strand_id
1 'polypeptide(L)'
;SKEMQLIDQEAKWIKEQRDNKLVSLNYDQYLEEEAQLKKETDRFEVLDDYDSKLNFSSLKDEERLFSTDSILREKRARWHKELSRDLYVEEAVQVLKDLKKYTFKRPSPIKG
;
A
#
# COMPACT_ATOMS: atom_id res chain seq x y z
N SER A 1 1.39 -11.11 -0.15
CA SER A 1 0.32 -11.17 -1.17
C SER A 1 0.89 -10.98 -2.58
N LYS A 2 0.10 -11.20 -3.64
CA LYS A 2 0.51 -10.91 -5.04
C LYS A 2 0.78 -9.41 -5.25
N GLU A 3 -0.02 -8.57 -4.62
CA GLU A 3 0.08 -7.11 -4.66
C GLU A 3 1.37 -6.63 -3.99
N MET A 4 1.73 -7.23 -2.84
CA MET A 4 3.01 -6.95 -2.17
C MET A 4 4.23 -7.33 -3.02
N GLN A 5 4.13 -8.42 -3.81
CA GLN A 5 5.19 -8.78 -4.76
C GLN A 5 5.30 -7.75 -5.89
N LEU A 6 4.19 -7.18 -6.33
CA LEU A 6 4.17 -6.16 -7.36
C LEU A 6 4.75 -4.84 -6.85
N ILE A 7 4.44 -4.43 -5.61
CA ILE A 7 5.08 -3.27 -4.95
C ILE A 7 6.60 -3.46 -4.80
N ASP A 8 7.06 -4.65 -4.39
CA ASP A 8 8.50 -4.92 -4.29
C ASP A 8 9.19 -4.83 -5.67
N GLN A 9 8.52 -5.26 -6.73
CA GLN A 9 9.00 -5.12 -8.10
C GLN A 9 9.05 -3.66 -8.55
N GLU A 10 8.00 -2.89 -8.26
CA GLU A 10 7.94 -1.45 -8.54
C GLU A 10 9.08 -0.70 -7.84
N ALA A 11 9.30 -0.96 -6.55
CA ALA A 11 10.35 -0.33 -5.77
C ALA A 11 11.76 -0.63 -6.32
N LYS A 12 12.00 -1.88 -6.77
CA LYS A 12 13.26 -2.26 -7.42
C LYS A 12 13.41 -1.58 -8.77
N TRP A 13 12.36 -1.54 -9.58
CA TRP A 13 12.38 -0.89 -10.87
C TRP A 13 12.62 0.62 -10.76
N ILE A 14 11.94 1.32 -9.84
CA ILE A 14 12.19 2.75 -9.54
C ILE A 14 13.65 2.98 -9.15
N LYS A 15 14.23 2.08 -8.35
CA LYS A 15 15.65 2.16 -7.99
C LYS A 15 16.55 1.99 -9.21
N GLU A 16 16.29 1.00 -10.06
CA GLU A 16 17.03 0.78 -11.30
C GLU A 16 16.98 2.00 -12.22
N GLN A 17 15.80 2.60 -12.39
CA GLN A 17 15.64 3.83 -13.18
C GLN A 17 16.41 5.02 -12.60
N ARG A 18 16.37 5.18 -11.27
CA ARG A 18 17.10 6.25 -10.57
C ARG A 18 18.62 6.07 -10.69
N ASP A 19 19.09 4.83 -10.65
CA ASP A 19 20.52 4.51 -10.69
C ASP A 19 21.05 4.54 -12.15
N ASN A 20 20.17 4.41 -13.16
CA ASN A 20 20.50 4.59 -14.56
C ASN A 20 20.79 6.07 -14.89
N LYS A 21 22.00 6.35 -15.40
CA LYS A 21 22.47 7.69 -15.77
C LYS A 21 22.80 7.84 -17.26
N LEU A 22 22.54 6.80 -18.03
CA LEU A 22 22.86 6.74 -19.45
C LEU A 22 21.57 6.82 -20.24
N VAL A 23 21.60 7.62 -21.30
CA VAL A 23 20.52 7.72 -22.29
C VAL A 23 21.14 7.56 -23.67
N SER A 24 20.48 6.80 -24.53
CA SER A 24 20.96 6.66 -25.90
C SER A 24 20.82 7.99 -26.65
N LEU A 25 21.84 8.33 -27.46
CA LEU A 25 21.77 9.46 -28.40
C LEU A 25 21.19 9.04 -29.75
N ASN A 26 20.98 7.74 -29.98
CA ASN A 26 20.29 7.25 -31.16
C ASN A 26 18.77 7.47 -30.97
N TYR A 27 18.16 8.19 -31.90
CA TYR A 27 16.77 8.59 -31.79
C TYR A 27 15.79 7.41 -31.76
N ASP A 28 16.00 6.40 -32.61
CA ASP A 28 15.12 5.23 -32.67
C ASP A 28 15.23 4.40 -31.38
N GLN A 29 16.44 4.24 -30.84
CA GLN A 29 16.66 3.57 -29.55
C GLN A 29 16.01 4.33 -28.39
N TYR A 30 16.11 5.66 -28.37
CA TYR A 30 15.47 6.48 -27.35
C TYR A 30 13.94 6.31 -27.34
N LEU A 31 13.31 6.29 -28.52
CA LEU A 31 11.85 6.07 -28.63
C LEU A 31 11.46 4.67 -28.16
N GLU A 32 12.28 3.65 -28.44
CA GLU A 32 12.04 2.30 -27.95
C GLU A 32 12.15 2.23 -26.42
N GLU A 33 13.18 2.85 -25.83
CA GLU A 33 13.36 2.97 -24.38
C GLU A 33 12.15 3.66 -23.72
N GLU A 34 11.68 4.78 -24.26
CA GLU A 34 10.49 5.49 -23.77
C GLU A 34 9.24 4.60 -23.80
N ALA A 35 9.03 3.87 -24.90
CA ALA A 35 7.90 2.95 -25.03
C ALA A 35 7.95 1.80 -24.02
N GLN A 36 9.15 1.30 -23.67
CA GLN A 36 9.30 0.28 -22.62
C GLN A 36 9.05 0.86 -21.23
N LEU A 37 9.56 2.07 -20.93
CA LEU A 37 9.28 2.75 -19.66
C LEU A 37 7.79 2.96 -19.44
N LYS A 38 7.06 3.34 -20.49
CA LYS A 38 5.61 3.46 -20.44
C LYS A 38 4.93 2.13 -20.14
N LYS A 39 5.31 1.04 -20.81
CA LYS A 39 4.75 -0.29 -20.55
C LYS A 39 4.97 -0.77 -19.12
N GLU A 40 6.16 -0.56 -18.57
CA GLU A 40 6.44 -0.91 -17.17
C GLU A 40 5.67 0.00 -16.21
N THR A 41 5.47 1.28 -16.54
CA THR A 41 4.61 2.19 -15.75
C THR A 41 3.16 1.69 -15.73
N ASP A 42 2.58 1.44 -16.90
CA ASP A 42 1.20 0.95 -17.08
C ASP A 42 0.98 -0.38 -16.33
N ARG A 43 2.02 -1.21 -16.21
CA ARG A 43 1.97 -2.47 -15.46
C ARG A 43 1.79 -2.26 -13.96
N PHE A 44 2.29 -1.17 -13.40
CA PHE A 44 2.16 -0.85 -11.97
C PHE A 44 0.86 -0.09 -11.63
N GLU A 45 0.19 0.53 -12.61
CA GLU A 45 -1.08 1.24 -12.41
C GLU A 45 -2.18 0.38 -11.76
N VAL A 46 -2.12 -0.94 -11.92
CA VAL A 46 -3.06 -1.87 -11.25
C VAL A 46 -3.02 -1.76 -9.71
N LEU A 47 -1.95 -1.21 -9.14
CA LEU A 47 -1.83 -0.96 -7.70
C LEU A 47 -2.72 0.21 -7.23
N ASP A 48 -3.09 1.14 -8.11
CA ASP A 48 -3.94 2.29 -7.76
C ASP A 48 -5.39 1.90 -7.46
N ASP A 49 -5.84 0.78 -8.04
CA ASP A 49 -7.17 0.21 -7.85
C ASP A 49 -7.25 -0.74 -6.64
N TYR A 50 -6.19 -0.79 -5.82
CA TYR A 50 -6.16 -1.64 -4.63
C TYR A 50 -7.27 -1.29 -3.63
N ASP A 51 -7.94 -2.32 -3.11
CA ASP A 51 -8.95 -2.20 -2.06
C ASP A 51 -8.77 -3.32 -1.03
N SER A 52 -8.33 -2.93 0.17
CA SER A 52 -8.10 -3.81 1.31
C SER A 52 -9.37 -4.47 1.87
N LYS A 53 -10.56 -4.01 1.45
CA LYS A 53 -11.87 -4.41 2.00
C LYS A 53 -12.02 -4.18 3.50
N LEU A 54 -11.12 -3.40 4.11
CA LEU A 54 -11.20 -3.00 5.51
C LEU A 54 -12.19 -1.85 5.70
N ASN A 55 -12.94 -1.90 6.79
CA ASN A 55 -13.87 -0.84 7.16
C ASN A 55 -13.23 0.06 8.22
N PHE A 56 -13.18 1.36 7.94
CA PHE A 56 -12.65 2.39 8.83
C PHE A 56 -13.78 3.23 9.38
N SER A 57 -13.80 3.41 10.70
CA SER A 57 -14.81 4.21 11.41
C SER A 57 -14.12 5.14 12.40
N SER A 58 -14.70 6.34 12.54
CA SER A 58 -14.25 7.30 13.55
C SER A 58 -14.72 6.89 14.94
N LEU A 59 -14.04 7.45 15.96
CA LEU A 59 -14.47 7.29 17.35
C LEU A 59 -15.77 8.07 17.60
N LYS A 60 -16.62 7.57 18.50
CA LYS A 60 -17.91 8.20 18.84
C LYS A 60 -17.79 9.68 19.26
N ASP A 61 -16.69 10.04 19.92
CA ASP A 61 -16.45 11.42 20.35
C ASP A 61 -16.14 12.34 19.19
N GLU A 62 -15.42 11.83 18.19
CA GLU A 62 -15.10 12.55 16.95
C GLU A 62 -16.34 12.67 16.06
N GLU A 63 -17.16 11.63 15.96
CA GLU A 63 -18.41 11.67 15.19
C GLU A 63 -19.37 12.77 15.67
N ARG A 64 -19.41 13.05 16.98
CA ARG A 64 -20.20 14.17 17.52
C ARG A 64 -19.71 15.53 17.02
N LEU A 65 -18.42 15.67 16.71
CA LEU A 65 -17.87 16.91 16.17
C LEU A 65 -18.25 17.12 14.70
N PHE A 66 -18.61 16.07 13.97
CA PHE A 66 -18.98 16.16 12.55
C PHE A 66 -20.31 16.89 12.31
N SER A 67 -21.19 16.95 13.33
CA SER A 67 -22.43 17.73 13.23
C SER A 67 -22.18 19.23 13.29
N THR A 68 -21.09 19.65 13.94
CA THR A 68 -20.74 21.07 14.11
C THR A 68 -19.64 21.51 13.16
N ASP A 69 -18.70 20.63 12.81
CA ASP A 69 -17.58 20.90 11.92
C ASP A 69 -17.66 20.03 10.65
N SER A 70 -18.17 20.66 9.59
CA SER A 70 -18.31 20.02 8.27
C SER A 70 -16.97 19.78 7.57
N ILE A 71 -15.95 20.61 7.84
CA ILE A 71 -14.62 20.49 7.24
C ILE A 71 -13.93 19.27 7.84
N LEU A 72 -14.02 19.09 9.16
CA LEU A 72 -13.48 17.90 9.84
C LEU A 72 -14.12 16.62 9.29
N ARG A 73 -15.45 16.61 9.10
CA ARG A 73 -16.17 15.48 8.54
C ARG A 73 -15.67 15.11 7.14
N GLU A 74 -15.49 16.09 6.26
CA GLU A 74 -15.00 15.83 4.89
C GLU A 74 -13.57 15.30 4.89
N LYS A 75 -12.69 15.88 5.72
CA LYS A 75 -11.31 15.41 5.89
C LYS A 75 -11.27 13.95 6.35
N ARG A 76 -12.13 13.56 7.29
CA ARG A 76 -12.20 12.18 7.78
C ARG A 76 -12.77 11.21 6.76
N ALA A 77 -13.82 11.61 6.02
CA ALA A 77 -14.34 10.80 4.93
C ALA A 77 -13.26 10.52 3.86
N ARG A 78 -12.48 11.54 3.49
CA ARG A 78 -11.35 11.39 2.57
C ARG A 78 -10.29 10.46 3.14
N TRP A 79 -9.91 10.66 4.40
CA TRP A 79 -8.90 9.81 5.05
C TRP A 79 -9.31 8.33 5.13
N HIS A 80 -10.57 8.03 5.46
CA HIS A 80 -11.06 6.65 5.45
C HIS A 80 -11.06 6.03 4.05
N LYS A 81 -11.36 6.83 3.01
CA LYS A 81 -11.25 6.38 1.62
C LYS A 81 -9.80 6.05 1.25
N GLU A 82 -8.84 6.90 1.60
CA GLU A 82 -7.43 6.61 1.34
C GLU A 82 -6.94 5.38 2.13
N LEU A 83 -7.34 5.24 3.39
CA LEU A 83 -7.00 4.07 4.20
C LEU A 83 -7.54 2.75 3.62
N SER A 84 -8.70 2.76 2.95
CA SER A 84 -9.22 1.56 2.28
C SER A 84 -8.31 1.05 1.16
N ARG A 85 -7.46 1.92 0.61
CA ARG A 85 -6.49 1.62 -0.45
C ARG A 85 -5.09 1.34 0.08
N ASP A 86 -4.87 1.40 1.40
CA ASP A 86 -3.55 1.21 1.99
C ASP A 86 -3.24 -0.28 2.20
N LEU A 87 -2.41 -0.85 1.31
CA LEU A 87 -1.93 -2.24 1.41
C LEU A 87 -1.17 -2.51 2.70
N TYR A 88 -0.37 -1.55 3.19
CA TYR A 88 0.51 -1.77 4.33
C TYR A 88 -0.28 -1.92 5.62
N VAL A 89 -1.40 -1.20 5.76
CA VAL A 89 -2.30 -1.36 6.90
C VAL A 89 -2.90 -2.76 6.94
N GLU A 90 -3.31 -3.30 5.78
CA GLU A 90 -3.82 -4.67 5.71
C GLU A 90 -2.74 -5.70 6.08
N GLU A 91 -1.55 -5.59 5.49
CA GLU A 91 -0.45 -6.51 5.76
C GLU A 91 -0.07 -6.45 7.26
N ALA A 92 -0.01 -5.26 7.86
CA ALA A 92 0.25 -5.11 9.29
C ALA A 92 -0.81 -5.84 10.14
N VAL A 93 -2.09 -5.74 9.78
CA VAL A 93 -3.17 -6.48 10.45
C VAL A 93 -3.01 -7.99 10.29
N GLN A 94 -2.62 -8.48 9.11
CA GLN A 94 -2.36 -9.91 8.89
C GLN A 94 -1.17 -10.41 9.69
N VAL A 95 -0.06 -9.67 9.71
CA VAL A 95 1.12 -9.97 10.53
C VAL A 95 0.75 -10.04 12.01
N LEU A 96 -0.04 -9.09 12.52
CA LEU A 96 -0.52 -9.13 13.91
C LEU A 96 -1.39 -10.36 14.20
N LYS A 97 -2.27 -10.75 13.28
CA LYS A 97 -3.07 -11.99 13.40
C LYS A 97 -2.17 -13.23 13.47
N ASP A 98 -1.10 -13.27 12.69
CA ASP A 98 -0.16 -14.39 12.72
C ASP A 98 0.67 -14.41 14.00
N LEU A 99 1.21 -13.27 14.44
CA LEU A 99 1.89 -13.15 15.75
C LEU A 99 1.01 -13.61 16.91
N LYS A 100 -0.30 -13.30 16.86
CA LYS A 100 -1.29 -13.78 17.82
C LYS A 100 -1.32 -15.31 17.86
N LYS A 101 -1.37 -15.99 16.70
CA LYS A 101 -1.38 -17.47 16.65
C LYS A 101 -0.13 -18.09 17.30
N TYR A 102 1.04 -17.47 17.15
CA TYR A 102 2.28 -17.97 17.74
C TYR A 102 2.40 -17.72 19.24
N THR A 103 1.88 -16.60 19.74
CA THR A 103 1.94 -16.25 21.17
C THR A 103 1.03 -17.14 22.04
N PHE A 104 -0.12 -17.58 21.53
CA PHE A 104 -1.05 -18.47 22.26
C PHE A 104 -0.70 -19.97 22.19
N LYS A 105 0.32 -20.37 21.41
CA LYS A 105 0.81 -21.76 21.30
C LYS A 105 2.04 -22.06 22.16
N ARG A 106 2.31 -21.28 23.23
CA ARG A 106 3.33 -21.68 24.19
C ARG A 106 2.83 -22.92 24.96
N PRO A 107 3.55 -24.07 24.95
CA PRO A 107 3.18 -25.19 25.80
C PRO A 107 3.20 -24.72 27.26
N SER A 108 2.18 -25.12 28.02
CA SER A 108 2.06 -24.75 29.44
C SER A 108 3.36 -25.08 30.20
N PRO A 109 3.76 -24.25 31.19
CA PRO A 109 4.95 -24.56 31.98
C PRO A 109 4.77 -25.94 32.60
N ILE A 110 5.77 -26.81 32.42
CA ILE A 110 5.80 -28.12 33.06
C ILE A 110 5.78 -27.84 34.57
N LYS A 111 4.67 -28.17 35.23
CA LYS A 111 4.57 -28.08 36.68
C LYS A 111 5.49 -29.14 37.28
N GLY A 112 6.57 -28.70 37.91
CA GLY A 112 7.35 -29.50 38.86
C GLY A 112 6.69 -29.54 40.22
#